data_AF-A0A257MHN9-F1
#
_entry.id   AF-A0A257MHN9-F1
#
_cell.length_a   1.000
_cell.length_b   1.000
_cell.length_c   1.000
_cell.angle_alpha   90.00
_cell.angle_beta   90.00
_cell.angle_gamma   90.00
#
_symmetry.space_group_name_H-M   'P 1'
#
loop_
_entity.id
_entity.type
_entity.pdbx_description
1 polymer ?
#
loop_
_entity_poly.entity_id
_entity_poly.type
_entity_poly.pdbx_seq_one_letter_code
_entity_poly.pdbx_strand_id
1 'polypeptide(L)' 'MEDVIIGLEIHVQLNRLASKMFCGCSTAYHNSPPNSHTCPVCLG' A
#
# COMPACT_ATOMS: atom_id res chain seq x y z
N MET A 1 -9.56 -14.20 38.47
CA MET A 1 -10.01 -13.27 37.43
C MET A 1 -9.23 -13.66 36.19
N GLU A 2 -9.91 -14.14 35.15
CA GLU A 2 -9.28 -14.31 33.85
C GLU A 2 -9.41 -12.95 33.15
N ASP A 3 -8.32 -12.20 33.11
CA ASP A 3 -8.28 -10.89 32.48
C ASP A 3 -8.44 -11.05 30.95
N VAL A 4 -9.27 -10.20 30.34
CA VAL A 4 -9.48 -10.21 28.89
C VAL A 4 -8.33 -9.46 28.21
N ILE A 5 -7.53 -10.17 27.40
CA ILE A 5 -6.39 -9.61 26.65
C ILE A 5 -6.75 -9.57 25.17
N ILE A 6 -6.62 -8.40 24.55
CA ILE A 6 -6.89 -8.18 23.12
C ILE A 6 -5.66 -7.59 22.44
N GLY A 7 -5.26 -8.18 21.31
CA GLY A 7 -4.21 -7.68 20.44
C GLY A 7 -4.75 -7.42 19.03
N LEU A 8 -4.29 -6.35 18.39
CA LEU A 8 -4.68 -5.96 17.03
C LEU A 8 -3.42 -5.71 16.19
N GLU A 9 -3.49 -6.10 14.91
CA GLU A 9 -2.52 -5.73 13.88
C GLU A 9 -3.27 -4.92 12.80
N ILE A 10 -2.77 -3.73 12.49
CA ILE A 10 -3.48 -2.78 11.62
C ILE A 10 -2.53 -2.33 10.51
N HIS A 11 -2.97 -2.50 9.26
CA HIS A 11 -2.32 -1.94 8.08
C HIS A 11 -3.10 -0.74 7.56
N VAL A 12 -2.39 0.36 7.29
CA VAL A 12 -2.97 1.59 6.76
C VAL A 12 -2.17 2.04 5.54
N GLN A 13 -2.88 2.47 4.49
CA GLN A 13 -2.26 3.02 3.30
C GLN A 13 -1.95 4.51 3.46
N LEU A 14 -0.73 4.91 3.10
CA LEU A 14 -0.33 6.32 3.04
C LEU A 14 -0.97 6.99 1.81
N ASN A 15 -1.92 7.90 2.01
CA ASN A 15 -2.81 8.41 0.95
C ASN A 15 -2.43 9.76 0.35
N ARG A 16 -1.44 10.47 0.92
CA ARG A 16 -0.94 11.75 0.38
C ARG A 16 0.29 11.61 -0.51
N LEU A 17 0.85 10.41 -0.63
CA LEU A 17 2.01 10.15 -1.48
C LEU A 17 1.58 10.08 -2.94
N ALA A 18 2.31 10.76 -3.82
CA ALA A 18 2.12 10.68 -5.27
C ALA A 18 2.88 9.51 -5.91
N SER A 19 3.77 8.85 -5.16
CA SER A 19 4.60 7.73 -5.63
C SER A 19 4.48 6.51 -4.72
N LYS A 20 4.84 5.34 -5.25
CA LYS A 20 5.06 4.13 -4.45
C LYS A 20 6.25 4.34 -3.49
N MET A 21 6.35 3.46 -2.50
CA MET A 21 7.33 3.58 -1.42
C MET A 21 8.78 3.52 -1.90
N PHE A 22 9.06 2.73 -2.93
CA PHE A 22 10.43 2.44 -3.40
C PHE A 22 10.67 2.77 -4.88
N CYS A 23 9.71 3.40 -5.55
CA CYS A 23 9.86 3.82 -6.95
C CYS A 23 8.95 5.00 -7.30
N GLY A 24 9.19 5.62 -8.46
CA GLY A 24 8.43 6.77 -8.93
C GLY A 24 7.04 6.46 -9.50
N CYS A 25 6.59 5.19 -9.53
CA CYS A 25 5.25 4.86 -10.05
C CYS A 25 4.15 5.52 -9.21
N SER A 26 3.08 5.95 -9.86
CA SER A 26 1.94 6.56 -9.17
C SER A 26 1.16 5.56 -8.31
N THR A 27 0.59 6.06 -7.22
CA THR A 27 -0.36 5.36 -6.32
C THR A 27 -1.81 5.57 -6.72
N ALA A 28 -2.09 6.35 -7.78
CA ALA A 28 -3.44 6.65 -8.26
C ALA A 28 -4.06 5.51 -9.12
N TYR A 29 -4.12 4.30 -8.57
CA TYR A 29 -4.49 3.09 -9.34
C TYR A 29 -6.00 2.80 -9.45
N HIS A 30 -6.86 3.39 -8.61
CA HIS A 30 -8.27 3.00 -8.44
C HIS A 30 -9.08 2.85 -9.74
N ASN A 31 -8.83 3.70 -10.74
CA ASN A 31 -9.55 3.70 -12.03
C ASN A 31 -8.62 3.40 -13.22
N SER A 32 -7.47 2.78 -12.96
CA SER A 32 -6.46 2.55 -13.99
C SER A 32 -6.52 1.13 -14.55
N PRO A 33 -6.15 0.89 -15.83
CA PRO A 33 -6.06 -0.45 -16.38
C PRO A 33 -5.06 -1.33 -15.62
N PRO A 34 -5.18 -2.67 -15.70
CA PRO A 34 -4.19 -3.58 -15.12
C PRO A 34 -2.76 -3.26 -15.58
N ASN A 35 -1.81 -3.32 -14.64
CA ASN A 35 -0.37 -3.14 -14.89
C ASN A 35 0.06 -1.77 -15.47
N SER A 36 -0.80 -0.76 -15.45
CA SER A 36 -0.52 0.58 -15.99
C SER A 36 0.43 1.43 -15.13
N HIS A 37 0.52 1.16 -13.82
CA HIS A 37 1.39 1.87 -12.87
C HIS A 37 2.55 1.00 -12.42
N THR A 38 3.37 0.57 -13.37
CA THR A 38 4.48 -0.37 -13.11
C THR A 38 5.81 0.14 -13.67
N CYS A 39 6.89 -0.33 -13.07
CA CYS A 39 8.27 -0.14 -13.52
C CYS A 39 9.08 -1.37 -13.07
N PRO A 40 10.34 -1.53 -13.53
CA PRO A 40 11.17 -2.66 -13.14
C PRO A 40 11.18 -2.88 -11.62
N VAL A 41 11.44 -1.83 -10.83
CA VAL A 41 11.55 -1.89 -9.35
C VAL A 41 10.33 -2.48 -8.63
N CYS A 42 9.10 -2.24 -9.13
CA CYS A 42 7.90 -2.76 -8.47
C CYS A 42 7.38 -4.06 -9.10
N LEU A 43 8.00 -4.52 -10.19
CA LEU A 43 7.77 -5.84 -10.77
C LEU A 43 8.80 -6.87 -10.30
N GLY A 44 9.84 -6.43 -9.59
CA GLY A 44 10.99 -7.21 -9.15
C GLY A 44 12.27 -6.42 -9.34
#